data_AF-A0AAW7KQI6-F1
#
_entry.id   AF-A0AAW7KQI6-F1
#
_cell.length_a   1.000
_cell.length_b   1.000
_cell.length_c   1.000
_cell.angle_alpha   90.00
_cell.angle_beta   90.00
_cell.angle_gamma   90.00
#
_symmetry.space_group_name_H-M   'P 1'
#
loop_
_entity.id
_entity.type
_entity.pdbx_description
1 polymer ?
#
loop_
_entity_poly.entity_id
_entity_poly.type
_entity_poly.pdbx_seq_one_letter_code
_entity_poly.pdbx_strand_id
1 'polypeptide(L)'
;YEASRRLAEICAEKGQRGLIGKVVMDDLNENPEYYRDQTTQQALEETERFIQEIQTLAQQTKQGVYPVVTPRFIPSCTEEALKGLGELAAKYQVHVQSHCSESDWEHQFVQERFGKNDAQALNDFGLLTEKAVMAHAGFLEEADMNLFHETGTAVAHCPISNAYFGNAVTPIAKLV
;
A
#
# COMPACT_ATOMS: atom_id res chain seq x y z
N TYR A 1 -0.09 -2.40 15.92
CA TYR A 1 -1.06 -2.95 14.93
C TYR A 1 -2.42 -3.42 15.50
N GLU A 2 -2.74 -3.19 16.78
CA GLU A 2 -3.92 -3.80 17.43
C GLU A 2 -5.27 -3.42 16.80
N ALA A 3 -5.42 -2.19 16.34
CA ALA A 3 -6.65 -1.73 15.68
C ALA A 3 -6.94 -2.51 14.39
N SER A 4 -5.93 -2.75 13.54
CA SER A 4 -6.06 -3.55 12.32
C SER A 4 -6.42 -5.00 12.64
N ARG A 5 -5.84 -5.57 13.71
CA ARG A 5 -6.17 -6.91 14.19
C ARG A 5 -7.64 -7.00 14.62
N ARG A 6 -8.11 -6.00 15.40
CA ARG A 6 -9.52 -5.94 15.83
C ARG A 6 -10.48 -5.78 14.65
N LEU A 7 -10.11 -5.01 13.63
CA LEU A 7 -10.90 -4.90 12.40
C LEU A 7 -11.03 -6.25 11.69
N ALA A 8 -9.93 -7.00 11.56
CA ALA A 8 -9.94 -8.34 10.95
C ALA A 8 -10.84 -9.32 11.71
N GLU A 9 -10.80 -9.32 13.05
CA GLU A 9 -11.72 -10.11 13.88
C GLU A 9 -13.19 -9.73 13.65
N ILE A 10 -13.50 -8.43 13.57
CA ILE A 10 -14.87 -7.98 13.30
C ILE A 10 -15.33 -8.44 11.91
N CYS A 11 -14.50 -8.33 10.88
CA CYS A 11 -14.81 -8.85 9.54
C CYS A 11 -15.05 -10.37 9.57
N ALA A 12 -14.22 -11.10 10.33
CA ALA A 12 -14.36 -12.54 10.55
C ALA A 12 -15.70 -12.90 11.22
N GLU A 13 -16.03 -12.22 12.32
CA GLU A 13 -17.27 -12.39 13.11
C GLU A 13 -18.53 -12.03 12.31
N LYS A 14 -18.46 -10.96 11.50
CA LYS A 14 -19.61 -10.42 10.76
C LYS A 14 -19.80 -11.04 9.38
N GLY A 15 -18.91 -11.92 8.93
CA GLY A 15 -19.04 -12.57 7.63
C GLY A 15 -18.59 -11.71 6.45
N GLN A 16 -17.82 -10.64 6.68
CA GLN A 16 -17.31 -9.77 5.62
C GLN A 16 -15.96 -10.27 5.10
N ARG A 17 -15.84 -10.42 3.77
CA ARG A 17 -14.54 -10.68 3.12
C ARG A 17 -13.73 -9.39 3.11
N GLY A 18 -12.44 -9.46 3.44
CA GLY A 18 -11.60 -8.25 3.48
C GLY A 18 -10.11 -8.51 3.37
N LEU A 19 -9.41 -7.53 2.80
CA LEU A 19 -7.97 -7.35 2.89
C LEU A 19 -7.71 -6.32 3.98
N ILE A 20 -7.08 -6.74 5.08
CA ILE A 20 -6.85 -5.88 6.24
C ILE A 20 -5.36 -5.73 6.45
N GLY A 21 -4.88 -4.50 6.59
CA GLY A 21 -3.47 -4.18 6.71
C GLY A 21 -3.17 -3.30 7.92
N LYS A 22 -2.02 -3.54 8.54
CA LYS A 22 -1.39 -2.53 9.39
C LYS A 22 -0.76 -1.49 8.46
N VAL A 23 -1.14 -0.23 8.62
CA VAL A 23 -0.50 0.89 7.94
C VAL A 23 0.91 1.08 8.50
N VAL A 24 1.90 1.23 7.64
CA VAL A 24 3.28 1.56 8.00
C VAL A 24 3.59 3.01 7.61
N MET A 25 4.16 3.74 8.56
CA MET A 25 4.61 5.13 8.44
C MET A 25 5.79 5.31 9.40
N ASP A 26 7.03 5.27 8.93
CA ASP A 26 8.21 5.28 9.79
C ASP A 26 9.17 6.44 9.53
N ASP A 27 8.93 7.26 8.49
CA ASP A 27 9.75 8.44 8.24
C ASP A 27 9.55 9.49 9.34
N LEU A 28 10.63 9.87 10.03
CA LEU A 28 10.54 10.77 11.17
C LEU A 28 10.37 12.24 10.78
N ASN A 29 10.62 12.61 9.53
CA ASN A 29 10.47 13.98 9.04
C ASN A 29 9.07 14.19 8.44
N GLU A 30 8.53 13.16 7.80
CA GLU A 30 7.26 13.27 7.06
C GLU A 30 6.03 12.90 7.90
N ASN A 31 6.22 12.33 9.10
CA ASN A 31 5.12 11.90 9.96
C ASN A 31 5.20 12.52 11.37
N PRO A 32 4.07 12.94 11.96
CA PRO A 32 4.06 13.48 13.32
C PRO A 32 4.40 12.40 14.36
N GLU A 33 5.13 12.78 15.41
CA GLU A 33 5.64 11.86 16.45
C GLU A 33 4.56 10.99 17.10
N TYR A 34 3.36 11.54 17.29
CA TYR A 34 2.24 10.85 17.93
C TYR A 34 1.50 9.85 17.00
N TYR A 35 1.80 9.84 15.69
CA TYR A 35 1.10 9.04 14.70
C TYR A 35 2.03 8.50 13.62
N ARG A 36 3.00 7.69 14.07
CA ARG A 36 3.96 6.96 13.24
C ARG A 36 4.51 5.74 13.98
N ASP A 37 5.10 4.82 13.24
CA ASP A 37 5.98 3.78 13.79
C ASP A 37 7.23 4.42 14.41
N GLN A 38 7.70 3.89 15.54
CA GLN A 38 8.86 4.48 16.23
C GLN A 38 10.18 4.16 15.51
N THR A 39 10.28 2.97 14.92
CA THR A 39 11.43 2.54 14.13
C THR A 39 10.97 1.67 12.96
N THR A 40 11.76 1.66 11.88
CA THR A 40 11.59 0.76 10.74
C THR A 40 11.55 -0.71 11.16
N GLN A 41 12.48 -1.12 12.04
CA GLN A 41 12.53 -2.49 12.55
C GLN A 41 11.21 -2.88 13.24
N GLN A 42 10.70 -2.03 14.14
CA GLN A 42 9.43 -2.30 14.80
C GLN A 42 8.28 -2.38 13.78
N ALA A 43 8.27 -1.48 12.79
CA ALA A 43 7.24 -1.46 11.76
C ALA A 43 7.17 -2.80 11.00
N LEU A 44 8.33 -3.32 10.61
CA LEU A 44 8.47 -4.59 9.88
C LEU A 44 8.12 -5.80 10.75
N GLU A 45 8.64 -5.88 11.98
CA GLU A 45 8.34 -6.98 12.92
C GLU A 45 6.83 -7.04 13.24
N GLU A 46 6.20 -5.89 13.47
CA GLU A 46 4.76 -5.81 13.69
C GLU A 46 3.94 -6.21 12.46
N THR A 47 4.40 -5.83 11.27
CA THR A 47 3.73 -6.21 10.01
C THR A 47 3.83 -7.71 9.78
N GLU A 48 5.00 -8.30 10.02
CA GLU A 48 5.21 -9.75 9.91
C GLU A 48 4.34 -10.54 10.91
N ARG A 49 4.32 -10.13 12.19
CA ARG A 49 3.43 -10.73 13.19
C ARG A 49 1.97 -10.63 12.77
N PHE A 50 1.54 -9.45 12.32
CA PHE A 50 0.18 -9.24 11.86
C PHE A 50 -0.18 -10.16 10.67
N ILE A 51 0.70 -10.31 9.68
CA ILE A 51 0.50 -11.24 8.56
C ILE A 51 0.24 -12.67 9.06
N GLN A 52 1.10 -13.18 9.94
CA GLN A 52 1.00 -14.54 10.48
C GLN A 52 -0.29 -14.76 11.29
N GLU A 53 -0.65 -13.78 12.12
CA GLU A 53 -1.89 -13.81 12.91
C GLU A 53 -3.13 -13.83 12.01
N ILE A 54 -3.20 -12.97 10.99
CA ILE A 54 -4.37 -12.94 10.08
C ILE A 54 -4.39 -14.17 9.17
N GLN A 55 -3.26 -14.72 8.75
CA GLN A 55 -3.23 -16.02 8.03
C GLN A 55 -3.81 -17.15 8.88
N THR A 56 -3.52 -17.16 10.19
CA THR A 56 -4.12 -18.13 11.12
C THR A 56 -5.63 -17.92 11.25
N LEU A 57 -6.07 -16.67 11.40
CA LEU A 57 -7.49 -16.32 11.43
C LEU A 57 -8.20 -16.71 10.12
N ALA A 58 -7.55 -16.52 8.97
CA ALA A 58 -8.08 -16.84 7.64
C ALA A 58 -8.50 -18.31 7.53
N GLN A 59 -7.72 -19.23 8.12
CA GLN A 59 -8.02 -20.67 8.11
C GLN A 59 -9.33 -21.02 8.84
N GLN A 60 -9.79 -20.15 9.74
CA GLN A 60 -11.00 -20.34 10.53
C GLN A 60 -12.21 -19.57 9.96
N THR A 61 -12.02 -18.78 8.89
CA THR A 61 -13.05 -17.90 8.32
C THR A 61 -13.47 -18.35 6.93
N LYS A 62 -14.75 -18.69 6.74
CA LYS A 62 -15.26 -19.21 5.46
C LYS A 62 -15.27 -18.16 4.34
N GLN A 63 -15.55 -16.91 4.68
CA GLN A 63 -15.64 -15.79 3.75
C GLN A 63 -14.28 -15.22 3.37
N GLY A 64 -13.19 -15.59 4.06
CA GLY A 64 -11.85 -15.08 3.82
C GLY A 64 -11.59 -13.69 4.40
N VAL A 65 -10.66 -13.61 5.35
CA VAL A 65 -10.05 -12.36 5.82
C VAL A 65 -8.55 -12.52 5.63
N TYR A 66 -7.93 -11.63 4.87
CA TYR A 66 -6.54 -11.80 4.41
C TYR A 66 -5.68 -10.62 4.85
N PRO A 67 -4.41 -10.86 5.22
CA PRO A 67 -3.49 -9.75 5.45
C PRO A 67 -3.08 -9.09 4.12
N VAL A 68 -2.84 -7.79 4.19
CA VAL A 68 -2.24 -6.99 3.11
C VAL A 68 -1.12 -6.12 3.67
N VAL A 69 0.03 -6.13 3.01
CA VAL A 69 1.14 -5.21 3.29
C VAL A 69 0.72 -3.81 2.89
N THR A 70 0.82 -2.85 3.81
CA THR A 70 0.27 -1.49 3.60
C THR A 70 1.28 -0.41 3.99
N PRO A 71 2.33 -0.16 3.18
CA PRO A 71 2.96 1.16 3.24
C PRO A 71 1.87 2.19 2.94
N ARG A 72 1.77 3.26 3.74
CA ARG A 72 0.69 4.25 3.52
C ARG A 72 0.83 4.84 2.11
N PHE A 73 2.04 5.31 1.81
CA PHE A 73 2.52 5.87 0.55
C PHE A 73 4.02 6.20 0.69
N ILE A 74 4.72 6.41 -0.42
CA ILE A 74 6.18 6.62 -0.42
C ILE A 74 6.62 7.73 0.56
N PRO A 75 6.01 8.94 0.57
CA PRO A 75 6.45 10.01 1.46
C PRO A 75 6.50 9.62 2.94
N SER A 76 5.57 8.80 3.43
CA SER A 76 5.56 8.40 4.84
C SER A 76 6.56 7.32 5.24
N CYS A 77 7.24 6.70 4.28
CA CYS A 77 8.04 5.51 4.54
C CYS A 77 9.52 5.77 4.23
N THR A 78 10.39 5.24 5.07
CA THR A 78 11.82 5.14 4.75
C THR A 78 12.04 4.10 3.64
N GLU A 79 13.17 4.18 2.94
CA GLU A 79 13.52 3.19 1.91
C GLU A 79 13.70 1.79 2.51
N GLU A 80 14.24 1.72 3.73
CA GLU A 80 14.39 0.46 4.47
C GLU A 80 13.04 -0.18 4.77
N ALA A 81 12.03 0.63 5.17
CA ALA A 81 10.67 0.13 5.36
C ALA A 81 10.06 -0.34 4.04
N LEU A 82 10.13 0.46 2.97
CA LEU A 82 9.55 0.09 1.67
C LEU A 82 10.14 -1.22 1.15
N LYS A 83 11.47 -1.37 1.22
CA LYS A 83 12.17 -2.60 0.85
C LYS A 83 11.74 -3.78 1.71
N GLY A 84 11.78 -3.64 3.04
CA GLY A 84 11.39 -4.70 3.96
C GLY A 84 9.94 -5.14 3.79
N LEU A 85 9.04 -4.20 3.47
CA LEU A 85 7.63 -4.50 3.19
C LEU A 85 7.46 -5.29 1.89
N GLY A 86 8.21 -4.96 0.84
CA GLY A 86 8.24 -5.76 -0.39
C GLY A 86 8.77 -7.17 -0.15
N GLU A 87 9.85 -7.30 0.64
CA GLU A 87 10.39 -8.60 1.05
C GLU A 87 9.36 -9.43 1.84
N LEU A 88 8.61 -8.82 2.76
CA LEU A 88 7.52 -9.48 3.49
C LEU A 88 6.37 -9.90 2.56
N ALA A 89 5.97 -9.02 1.63
CA ALA A 89 4.94 -9.33 0.65
C ALA A 89 5.30 -10.56 -0.19
N ALA A 90 6.55 -10.62 -0.67
CA ALA A 90 7.09 -11.75 -1.41
C ALA A 90 7.23 -13.01 -0.53
N LYS A 91 7.79 -12.89 0.67
CA LYS A 91 7.99 -14.03 1.61
C LYS A 91 6.69 -14.72 1.96
N TYR A 92 5.64 -13.96 2.24
CA TYR A 92 4.35 -14.50 2.67
C TYR A 92 3.32 -14.61 1.54
N GLN A 93 3.66 -14.17 0.33
CA GLN A 93 2.80 -14.22 -0.86
C GLN A 93 1.45 -13.51 -0.63
N VAL A 94 1.49 -12.38 0.07
CA VAL A 94 0.32 -11.58 0.46
C VAL A 94 0.09 -10.41 -0.51
N HIS A 95 -1.06 -9.76 -0.40
CA HIS A 95 -1.36 -8.57 -1.20
C HIS A 95 -0.56 -7.37 -0.72
N VAL A 96 -0.46 -6.36 -1.59
CA VAL A 96 0.05 -5.03 -1.27
C VAL A 96 -1.02 -4.00 -1.57
N GLN A 97 -1.16 -2.98 -0.73
CA GLN A 97 -1.95 -1.78 -1.07
C GLN A 97 -1.22 -0.52 -0.63
N SER A 98 -1.29 0.54 -1.44
CA SER A 98 -0.68 1.85 -1.15
C SER A 98 -1.41 2.93 -1.97
N HIS A 99 -1.08 4.20 -1.72
CA HIS A 99 -1.35 5.28 -2.67
C HIS A 99 -0.21 5.35 -3.69
N CYS A 100 -0.53 5.82 -4.90
CA CYS A 100 0.43 6.01 -5.98
C CYS A 100 -0.04 7.17 -6.86
N SER A 101 0.80 8.20 -6.99
CA SER A 101 0.58 9.32 -7.92
C SER A 101 -0.83 9.94 -7.75
N GLU A 102 -1.27 10.17 -6.50
CA GLU A 102 -2.57 10.74 -6.19
C GLU A 102 -2.62 12.25 -6.45
N SER A 103 -1.60 12.95 -5.96
CA SER A 103 -1.52 14.41 -5.94
C SER A 103 -0.24 14.92 -6.60
N ASP A 104 -0.26 16.18 -7.03
CA ASP A 104 0.92 16.87 -7.58
C ASP A 104 2.05 16.97 -6.55
N TRP A 105 1.74 17.22 -5.28
CA TRP A 105 2.71 17.24 -4.19
C TRP A 105 3.38 15.88 -3.99
N GLU A 106 2.60 14.80 -3.86
CA GLU A 106 3.15 13.44 -3.70
C GLU A 106 4.06 13.10 -4.89
N HIS A 107 3.56 13.35 -6.11
CA HIS A 107 4.30 13.03 -7.32
C HIS A 107 5.63 13.78 -7.39
N GLN A 108 5.64 15.08 -7.07
CA GLN A 108 6.87 15.88 -7.02
C GLN A 108 7.82 15.40 -5.91
N PHE A 109 7.29 15.06 -4.73
CA PHE A 109 8.10 14.54 -3.62
C PHE A 109 8.86 13.28 -4.04
N VAL A 110 8.19 12.34 -4.71
CA VAL A 110 8.84 11.10 -5.18
C VAL A 110 9.88 11.40 -6.27
N GLN A 111 9.58 12.31 -7.19
CA GLN A 111 10.53 12.74 -8.22
C GLN A 111 11.80 13.35 -7.60
N GLU A 112 11.65 14.21 -6.60
CA GLU A 112 12.79 14.83 -5.89
C GLU A 112 13.61 13.79 -5.11
N ARG A 113 12.93 12.84 -4.46
CA ARG A 113 13.58 11.82 -3.64
C ARG A 113 14.27 10.73 -4.46
N PHE A 114 13.69 10.32 -5.59
CA PHE A 114 14.14 9.14 -6.33
C PHE A 114 14.46 9.38 -7.81
N GLY A 115 14.18 10.56 -8.34
CA GLY A 115 14.36 10.89 -9.77
C GLY A 115 13.46 10.07 -10.70
N LYS A 116 12.30 9.60 -10.21
CA LYS A 116 11.37 8.73 -10.94
C LYS A 116 9.94 8.88 -10.42
N ASN A 117 8.98 8.36 -11.18
CA ASN A 117 7.55 8.35 -10.82
C ASN A 117 7.28 7.33 -9.69
N ASP A 118 6.19 7.53 -8.93
CA ASP A 118 5.77 6.67 -7.83
C ASP A 118 5.70 5.19 -8.21
N ALA A 119 5.11 4.89 -9.37
CA ALA A 119 4.98 3.53 -9.88
C ALA A 119 6.35 2.84 -10.01
N GLN A 120 7.32 3.54 -10.59
CA GLN A 120 8.67 3.02 -10.80
C GLN A 120 9.40 2.83 -9.47
N ALA A 121 9.28 3.78 -8.54
CA ALA A 121 9.86 3.66 -7.20
C ALA A 121 9.26 2.49 -6.41
N LEU A 122 7.93 2.34 -6.40
CA LEU A 122 7.27 1.20 -5.75
C LEU A 122 7.71 -0.13 -6.35
N ASN A 123 7.91 -0.19 -7.67
CA ASN A 123 8.37 -1.40 -8.35
C ASN A 123 9.79 -1.80 -7.94
N ASP A 124 10.70 -0.84 -7.79
CA ASP A 124 12.08 -1.11 -7.33
C ASP A 124 12.11 -1.74 -5.94
N PHE A 125 11.13 -1.43 -5.08
CA PHE A 125 10.97 -2.04 -3.77
C PHE A 125 10.21 -3.37 -3.80
N GLY A 126 9.81 -3.87 -4.97
CA GLY A 126 9.04 -5.11 -5.11
C GLY A 126 7.59 -5.01 -4.62
N LEU A 127 7.03 -3.79 -4.58
CA LEU A 127 5.67 -3.53 -4.10
C LEU A 127 4.62 -3.55 -5.22
N LEU A 128 5.04 -3.55 -6.50
CA LEU A 128 4.17 -3.77 -7.65
C LEU A 128 4.18 -5.24 -8.05
N THR A 129 3.03 -5.89 -7.94
CA THR A 129 2.85 -7.33 -8.22
C THR A 129 1.41 -7.58 -8.68
N GLU A 130 1.11 -8.80 -9.13
CA GLU A 130 -0.26 -9.22 -9.47
C GLU A 130 -1.25 -9.17 -8.28
N LYS A 131 -0.73 -9.01 -7.05
CA LYS A 131 -1.52 -8.86 -5.82
C LYS A 131 -1.46 -7.43 -5.25
N ALA A 132 -0.94 -6.48 -6.02
CA ALA A 132 -0.84 -5.08 -5.63
C ALA A 132 -2.07 -4.29 -6.08
N VAL A 133 -2.58 -3.43 -5.20
CA VAL A 133 -3.66 -2.48 -5.50
C VAL A 133 -3.20 -1.08 -5.14
N MET A 134 -3.07 -0.22 -6.14
CA MET A 134 -2.63 1.17 -5.95
C MET A 134 -3.82 2.12 -6.06
N ALA A 135 -4.04 2.92 -5.03
CA ALA A 135 -5.13 3.88 -4.99
C ALA A 135 -4.81 5.14 -5.81
N HIS A 136 -5.86 5.75 -6.35
CA HIS A 136 -5.87 7.04 -7.06
C HIS A 136 -5.29 7.02 -8.48
N ALA A 137 -3.97 6.84 -8.64
CA ALA A 137 -3.31 6.78 -9.95
C ALA A 137 -3.65 8.00 -10.86
N GLY A 138 -3.75 9.19 -10.27
CA GLY A 138 -4.17 10.42 -10.95
C GLY A 138 -3.14 10.94 -11.95
N PHE A 139 -1.86 10.80 -11.61
CA PHE A 139 -0.71 11.30 -12.38
C PHE A 139 0.09 10.19 -13.07
N LEU A 140 -0.49 8.99 -13.27
CA LEU A 140 0.23 7.95 -14.02
C LEU A 140 0.51 8.42 -15.46
N GLU A 141 1.75 8.21 -15.89
CA GLU A 141 2.17 8.40 -17.27
C GLU A 141 2.15 7.07 -18.04
N GLU A 142 2.32 7.11 -19.36
CA GLU A 142 2.23 5.92 -20.22
C GLU A 142 3.20 4.81 -19.81
N ALA A 143 4.43 5.19 -19.39
CA ALA A 143 5.41 4.24 -18.88
C ALA A 143 4.94 3.56 -17.58
N ASP A 144 4.26 4.28 -16.69
CA ASP A 144 3.72 3.73 -15.45
C ASP A 144 2.54 2.80 -15.72
N MET A 145 1.68 3.15 -16.67
CA MET A 145 0.56 2.30 -17.10
C MET A 145 1.05 0.98 -17.71
N ASN A 146 2.10 1.04 -18.55
CA ASN A 146 2.73 -0.15 -19.10
C ASN A 146 3.33 -1.02 -17.98
N LEU A 147 4.01 -0.41 -17.00
CA LEU A 147 4.54 -1.12 -15.85
C LEU A 147 3.44 -1.79 -15.01
N PHE A 148 2.31 -1.12 -14.81
CA PHE A 148 1.15 -1.70 -14.11
C PHE A 148 0.59 -2.90 -14.88
N HIS A 149 0.51 -2.80 -16.22
CA HIS A 149 0.10 -3.90 -17.07
C HIS A 149 1.06 -5.09 -16.98
N GLU A 150 2.36 -4.86 -17.09
CA GLU A 150 3.40 -5.89 -17.02
C GLU A 150 3.45 -6.59 -15.67
N THR A 151 3.27 -5.84 -14.57
CA THR A 151 3.30 -6.40 -13.20
C THR A 151 1.97 -7.01 -12.77
N GLY A 152 0.88 -6.78 -13.51
CA GLY A 152 -0.47 -7.16 -13.10
C GLY A 152 -1.03 -6.32 -11.95
N THR A 153 -0.47 -5.13 -11.70
CA THR A 153 -0.90 -4.24 -10.61
C THR A 153 -2.28 -3.65 -10.91
N ALA A 154 -3.18 -3.70 -9.94
CA ALA A 154 -4.51 -3.12 -10.05
C ALA A 154 -4.56 -1.65 -9.60
N VAL A 155 -5.48 -0.88 -10.18
CA VAL A 155 -5.79 0.50 -9.77
C VAL A 155 -7.13 0.53 -9.03
N ALA A 156 -7.15 1.15 -7.84
CA ALA A 156 -8.38 1.53 -7.16
C ALA A 156 -8.74 2.99 -7.51
N HIS A 157 -9.69 3.17 -8.42
CA HIS A 157 -10.15 4.50 -8.83
C HIS A 157 -11.02 5.16 -7.74
N CYS A 158 -10.57 6.31 -7.23
CA CYS A 158 -11.20 7.04 -6.14
C CYS A 158 -11.72 8.43 -6.60
N PRO A 159 -12.70 8.51 -7.52
CA PRO A 159 -13.08 9.76 -8.20
C PRO A 159 -13.54 10.87 -7.24
N ILE A 160 -14.24 10.50 -6.16
CA ILE A 160 -14.70 11.47 -5.16
C ILE A 160 -13.50 12.10 -4.46
N SER A 161 -12.54 11.31 -3.98
CA SER A 161 -11.33 11.83 -3.34
C SER A 161 -10.53 12.72 -4.29
N ASN A 162 -10.32 12.26 -5.52
CA ASN A 162 -9.54 12.98 -6.51
C ASN A 162 -10.16 14.36 -6.84
N ALA A 163 -11.49 14.44 -6.91
CA ALA A 163 -12.20 15.69 -7.15
C ALA A 163 -12.07 16.70 -6.00
N TYR A 164 -11.97 16.23 -4.75
CA TYR A 164 -11.83 17.10 -3.58
C TYR A 164 -10.38 17.49 -3.27
N PHE A 165 -9.42 16.57 -3.46
CA PHE A 165 -8.08 16.68 -2.89
C PHE A 165 -6.93 16.41 -3.86
N GLY A 166 -7.13 15.52 -4.84
CA GLY A 166 -6.04 15.08 -5.72
C GLY A 166 -5.68 16.07 -6.83
N ASN A 167 -6.58 17.03 -7.13
CA ASN A 167 -6.45 17.97 -8.24
C ASN A 167 -6.09 17.27 -9.58
N ALA A 168 -6.58 16.03 -9.74
CA ALA A 168 -6.24 15.14 -10.84
C ALA A 168 -7.41 14.25 -11.23
N VAL A 169 -7.37 13.73 -12.45
CA VAL A 169 -8.37 12.79 -12.96
C VAL A 169 -7.63 11.54 -13.42
N THR A 170 -7.91 10.41 -12.77
CA THR A 170 -7.36 9.11 -13.18
C THR A 170 -7.67 8.87 -14.66
N PRO A 171 -6.69 8.56 -15.51
CA PRO A 171 -6.88 8.42 -16.95
C PRO A 171 -7.49 7.06 -17.32
N ILE A 172 -8.70 6.76 -16.81
CA ILE A 172 -9.35 5.44 -16.91
C ILE A 172 -9.43 4.92 -18.36
N ALA A 173 -9.69 5.80 -19.33
CA ALA A 173 -9.77 5.40 -20.74
C ALA A 173 -8.46 4.84 -21.32
N LYS A 174 -7.32 5.07 -20.66
CA LYS A 174 -6.00 4.52 -21.02
C LYS A 174 -5.63 3.26 -20.21
N LEU A 175 -6.40 2.93 -19.17
CA LEU A 175 -6.15 1.82 -18.24
C LEU A 175 -6.99 0.56 -18.53
N VAL A 176 -7.90 0.63 -19.52
CA VAL A 176 -8.88 -0.42 -19.86
C VAL A 176 -8.59 -1.10 -21.19
#